data_AF-A0A1F6AM56-F1
#
_entry.id   AF-A0A1F6AM56-F1
#
_cell.length_a   1.000
_cell.length_b   1.000
_cell.length_c   1.000
_cell.angle_alpha   90.00
_cell.angle_beta   90.00
_cell.angle_gamma   90.00
#
_symmetry.space_group_name_H-M   'P 1'
#
loop_
_entity.id
_entity.type
_entity.pdbx_description
1 polymer ?
#
loop_
_entity_poly.entity_id
_entity_poly.type
_entity_poly.pdbx_seq_one_letter_code
_entity_poly.pdbx_strand_id
1 'polypeptide(L)' 'MPKNDAKKDILKEYKEPLEMSGNGEIRDGKPHIHCIFAREDKSSISGHLHWAKVKNWFVNIYLIPEVAK' A
#
# COMPACT_ATOMS: atom_id res chain seq x y z
N MET A 1 0.04 2.31 -12.69
CA MET A 1 -0.81 2.72 -13.82
C MET A 1 0.00 2.82 -15.11
N PRO A 2 -0.53 2.43 -16.28
CA PRO A 2 0.05 2.74 -17.60
C PRO A 2 0.18 4.25 -17.84
N LYS A 3 1.23 4.68 -18.57
CA LYS A 3 1.46 6.11 -18.89
C LYS A 3 0.30 6.78 -19.62
N ASN A 4 -0.41 6.02 -20.46
CA ASN A 4 -1.47 6.54 -21.33
C ASN A 4 -2.89 6.23 -20.80
N ASP A 5 -3.01 5.62 -19.62
CA ASP A 5 -4.32 5.28 -19.04
C ASP A 5 -4.23 5.22 -17.51
N ALA A 6 -4.46 6.36 -16.86
CA ALA A 6 -4.43 6.47 -15.39
C ALA A 6 -5.59 5.75 -14.70
N LYS A 7 -6.59 5.24 -15.43
CA LYS A 7 -7.71 4.49 -14.85
C LYS A 7 -7.44 2.98 -14.78
N LYS A 8 -6.30 2.52 -15.29
CA LYS A 8 -5.91 1.12 -15.27
C LYS A 8 -4.73 0.88 -14.33
N ASP A 9 -4.78 -0.26 -13.66
CA ASP A 9 -3.67 -0.73 -12.85
C ASP A 9 -2.82 -1.74 -13.62
N ILE A 10 -1.50 -1.66 -13.39
CA ILE A 10 -0.56 -2.71 -13.77
C ILE A 10 -0.24 -3.43 -12.46
N LEU A 11 -0.86 -4.59 -12.26
CA LEU A 11 -0.71 -5.35 -11.03
C LEU A 11 0.56 -6.19 -11.09
N LYS A 12 1.31 -6.20 -9.99
CA LYS A 12 2.44 -7.10 -9.78
C LYS A 12 2.39 -7.65 -8.36
N GLU A 13 2.47 -8.97 -8.25
CA GLU A 13 2.45 -9.68 -6.98
C GLU A 13 3.85 -10.13 -6.60
N TYR A 14 4.19 -10.02 -5.32
CA TYR A 14 5.46 -10.45 -4.74
C TYR A 14 5.17 -11.49 -3.66
N LYS A 15 5.89 -12.62 -3.68
CA LYS A 15 5.69 -13.74 -2.75
C LYS A 15 6.74 -13.83 -1.64
N GLU A 16 7.75 -12.97 -1.70
CA GLU A 16 8.80 -12.86 -0.70
C GLU A 16 8.30 -12.12 0.55
N PRO A 17 8.92 -12.33 1.72
CA PRO A 17 8.69 -11.48 2.89
C PRO A 17 9.11 -10.04 2.60
N LEU A 18 8.31 -9.07 3.03
CA LEU A 18 8.54 -7.65 2.83
C LEU A 18 8.22 -6.88 4.11
N GLU A 19 9.09 -5.95 4.47
CA GLU A 19 8.80 -4.96 5.53
C GLU A 19 8.07 -3.77 4.91
N MET A 20 7.06 -3.21 5.58
CA MET A 20 6.19 -2.20 4.96
C MET A 20 6.04 -0.92 5.78
N SER A 21 5.95 0.19 5.06
CA SER A 21 5.41 1.47 5.55
C SER A 21 4.48 2.07 4.50
N GLY A 22 3.49 2.85 4.90
CA GLY A 22 2.58 3.46 3.95
C GLY A 22 1.67 4.50 4.58
N ASN A 23 1.01 5.26 3.72
CA ASN A 23 0.05 6.28 4.07
C ASN A 23 -1.09 6.28 3.04
N GLY A 24 -2.22 6.87 3.41
CA GLY A 24 -3.38 6.90 2.54
C GLY A 24 -4.53 7.67 3.13
N GLU A 25 -5.66 7.55 2.46
CA GLU A 25 -6.94 8.13 2.84
C GLU A 25 -8.04 7.07 2.78
N ILE A 26 -9.17 7.34 3.45
CA ILE A 26 -10.40 6.60 3.24
C ILE A 26 -11.29 7.45 2.34
N ARG A 27 -11.60 6.95 1.15
CA ARG A 27 -12.45 7.61 0.16
C ARG A 27 -13.66 6.73 -0.12
N ASP A 28 -14.86 7.28 0.07
CA ASP A 28 -16.12 6.56 -0.15
C ASP A 28 -16.17 5.22 0.62
N GLY A 29 -15.65 5.22 1.85
CA GLY A 29 -15.56 4.02 2.71
C GLY A 29 -14.49 3.00 2.30
N LYS A 30 -13.63 3.33 1.32
CA LYS A 30 -12.57 2.43 0.82
C LYS A 30 -11.19 3.02 1.08
N PRO A 31 -10.23 2.21 1.57
CA PRO A 31 -8.86 2.67 1.74
C PRO A 31 -8.18 2.86 0.39
N HIS A 32 -7.56 4.02 0.20
CA HIS A 32 -6.65 4.32 -0.90
C HIS A 32 -5.26 4.52 -0.31
N ILE A 33 -4.42 3.49 -0.40
CA ILE A 33 -3.12 3.42 0.28
C ILE A 33 -2.01 3.34 -0.76
N HIS A 34 -0.92 4.09 -0.52
CA HIS A 34 0.36 3.90 -1.18
C HIS A 34 1.39 3.45 -0.15
N CYS A 35 2.20 2.47 -0.52
CA CYS A 35 3.16 1.84 0.37
C CYS A 35 4.55 1.76 -0.26
N ILE A 36 5.55 1.67 0.62
CA ILE A 36 6.91 1.26 0.32
C ILE A 36 7.13 -0.08 1.02
N PHE A 37 7.62 -1.05 0.27
CA PHE A 37 8.03 -2.35 0.76
C PHE A 37 9.55 -2.48 0.63
N ALA A 38 10.24 -2.72 1.74
CA ALA A 38 11.66 -3.03 1.75
C ALA A 38 11.88 -4.54 1.58
N ARG A 39 12.84 -4.88 0.73
CA ARG A 39 13.25 -6.26 0.43
C ARG A 39 14.53 -6.61 1.18
N GLU A 40 14.81 -7.90 1.28
CA GLU A 40 16.04 -8.43 1.89
C GLU A 40 17.32 -7.89 1.21
N ASP A 41 17.28 -7.70 -0.11
CA ASP A 41 18.39 -7.20 -0.91
C ASP A 41 18.64 -5.67 -0.79
N LYS A 42 17.96 -5.01 0.16
CA LYS A 42 17.98 -3.56 0.40
C LYS A 42 17.36 -2.72 -0.71
N SER A 43 16.70 -3.35 -1.70
CA SER A 43 15.88 -2.62 -2.66
C SER A 43 14.47 -2.40 -2.13
N SER A 44 13.75 -1.46 -2.76
CA SER A 44 12.38 -1.11 -2.37
C SER A 44 11.41 -1.20 -3.54
N ILE A 45 10.20 -1.66 -3.26
CA ILE A 45 9.06 -1.59 -4.17
C ILE A 45 8.12 -0.50 -3.64
N SER A 46 7.63 0.38 -4.51
CA SER A 46 6.70 1.44 -4.13
C SER A 46 5.51 1.52 -5.09
N GLY A 47 4.35 1.92 -4.57
CA GLY A 47 3.17 2.18 -5.37
C GLY A 47 1.86 2.05 -4.62
N HIS A 48 0.76 2.02 -5.39
CA HIS A 48 -0.59 1.81 -4.88
C HIS A 48 -0.77 0.37 -4.40
N LEU A 49 -1.19 0.21 -3.15
CA LEU A 49 -1.42 -1.10 -2.54
C LEU A 49 -2.83 -1.59 -2.88
N HIS A 50 -2.91 -2.71 -3.60
CA HIS A 50 -4.18 -3.40 -3.86
C HIS A 50 -4.55 -4.38 -2.75
N TRP A 51 -3.56 -5.15 -2.28
CA TRP A 51 -3.73 -6.09 -1.18
C TRP A 51 -2.37 -6.52 -0.62
N ALA A 52 -2.35 -6.98 0.62
CA ALA A 52 -1.22 -7.68 1.23
C ALA A 52 -1.75 -8.72 2.22
N LYS A 53 -0.97 -9.78 2.49
CA LYS A 53 -1.28 -10.77 3.52
C LYS A 53 -0.27 -10.68 4.66
N VAL A 54 -0.75 -10.31 5.84
CA VAL A 54 0.04 -10.35 7.07
C VAL A 54 0.23 -11.81 7.48
N LYS A 55 1.48 -12.22 7.76
CA LYS A 55 1.83 -13.58 8.18
C LYS A 55 2.48 -13.61 9.57
N ASN A 56 3.78 -13.32 9.65
CA ASN A 56 4.60 -13.68 10.81
C ASN A 56 4.52 -12.67 11.97
N TRP A 57 4.37 -11.39 11.65
CA TRP A 57 4.36 -10.31 12.64
C TRP A 57 2.97 -9.65 12.66
N PHE A 58 2.91 -8.34 12.55
CA PHE A 58 1.68 -7.57 12.58
C PHE A 58 1.81 -6.35 11.66
N VAL A 59 0.68 -5.73 11.34
CA VAL A 59 0.63 -4.41 10.69
C VAL A 59 -0.24 -3.53 11.58
N ASN A 60 0.32 -2.38 11.98
CA ASN A 60 -0.45 -1.36 12.70
C ASN A 60 -0.98 -0.34 11.70
N ILE A 61 -2.27 -0.04 11.80
CA ILE A 61 -2.93 1.00 11.00
C ILE A 61 -3.46 2.04 11.98
N TYR A 62 -3.02 3.28 11.79
CA TYR A 62 -3.49 4.42 12.57
C TYR A 62 -4.44 5.24 11.71
N LEU A 63 -5.67 5.43 12.19
CA LEU A 63 -6.65 6.28 11.54
C LEU A 63 -6.70 7.62 12.27
N ILE A 64 -6.57 8.69 11.51
CA ILE A 64 -6.77 10.05 12.01
C ILE A 64 -8.20 10.42 11.61
N PRO A 65 -9.13 10.59 12.57
CA PRO A 65 -10.49 10.99 12.26
C PRO A 65 -10.47 12.36 11.57
N GLU A 66 -11.29 12.51 10.53
CA GLU A 66 -11.58 13.84 10.02
C GLU A 66 -12.41 14.57 11.07
N VAL A 67 -11.83 15.59 11.69
CA VAL A 67 -12.58 16.48 12.57
C VAL A 67 -13.27 17.50 11.67
N ALA A 68 -14.60 17.43 11.60
CA ALA A 68 -15.38 18.44 10.88
C ALA A 68 -14.98 19.83 11.39
N LYS A 69 -14.62 20.72 10.46
CA LYS A 69 -14.33 22.12 10.76
C LYS A 69 -15.61 22.92 10.92
#